data_AF-A0A7S4HRR8-F1
#
_entry.id   AF-A0A7S4HRR8-F1
#
_cell.length_a   1.000
_cell.length_b   1.000
_cell.length_c   1.000
_cell.angle_alpha   90.00
_cell.angle_beta   90.00
_cell.angle_gamma   90.00
#
_symmetry.space_group_name_H-M   'P 1'
#
loop_
_entity.id
_entity.type
_entity.pdbx_description
1 polymer ?
#
loop_
_entity_poly.entity_id
_entity_poly.type
_entity_poly.pdbx_seq_one_letter_code
_entity_poly.pdbx_strand_id
1 'polypeptide(L)'
;ELVALLSRYLVHIDSEIRERAWSVLSSLMKNCETHRPYIIYGMSKFLLHIPDLKAGIICNVMQKLLKMINYWIYASHSRPSSEVGIHPTKIDLALSYEIEGISLLYLCNSHSEVRDLALEILQGIRKLAQPDSEVLPDAINLPPMRVIGIMEESGKDIQNNLEQDFRFSVDVPYPEDLASVSFNTIAVSKHQMCWSYCLAQIVQLASELCPAVVDSIRKVFHSRIEDMSKTGFAVEQEAVLTLWRNYITVACIITKDTTEAKDVFSILQTYLKLESHRDTVIFAMQRANIDIVEHIIDTLKTYETESGAKKAKKRDRIRNDVGNIFCVLSERFTPGFLHSHEKTRNYFIQFIQDSISYLSDSALEDSVLNRYYYCTIVRNVAMQLSEEFDQKELHLDVELRHRLFKLFTLWTQRVGGPDPVPTEATTKKKKWNPSIFETLFLKMQQQACSATAAILRGPPFTEKPFTAEDPVLVWVQHMRKSDRKELCTIAVEALEYYLDANQGNVELCN
;
A
#
# COMPACT_ATOMS: atom_id res chain seq x y z
N GLU A 1 23.76 -29.68 -4.10
CA GLU A 1 22.89 -30.85 -4.38
C GLU A 1 22.53 -31.66 -3.13
N LEU A 2 23.50 -32.13 -2.33
CA LEU A 2 23.23 -32.90 -1.11
C LEU A 2 22.26 -32.22 -0.14
N VAL A 3 22.45 -30.93 0.17
CA VAL A 3 21.53 -30.17 1.05
C VAL A 3 20.11 -30.15 0.50
N ALA A 4 19.94 -29.99 -0.82
CA ALA A 4 18.62 -29.99 -1.45
C ALA A 4 17.94 -31.36 -1.34
N LEU A 5 18.68 -32.44 -1.55
CA LEU A 5 18.20 -33.81 -1.36
C LEU A 5 17.76 -34.06 0.09
N LEU A 6 18.62 -33.72 1.05
CA LEU A 6 18.32 -33.89 2.48
C LEU A 6 17.12 -33.04 2.91
N SER A 7 16.99 -31.82 2.38
CA SER A 7 15.85 -30.94 2.66
C SER A 7 14.53 -31.56 2.19
N ARG A 8 14.51 -32.18 1.00
CA ARG A 8 13.34 -32.95 0.52
C ARG A 8 12.98 -34.11 1.46
N TYR A 9 13.97 -34.78 2.02
CA TYR A 9 13.73 -35.87 2.98
C TYR A 9 13.23 -35.40 4.34
N LEU A 10 13.29 -34.11 4.67
CA LEU A 10 12.69 -33.58 5.91
C LEU A 10 11.16 -33.68 5.93
N VAL A 11 10.52 -33.83 4.77
CA VAL A 11 9.06 -33.98 4.63
C VAL A 11 8.66 -35.36 4.12
N HIS A 12 9.58 -36.33 4.18
CA HIS A 12 9.32 -37.71 3.77
C HIS A 12 8.21 -38.33 4.62
N ILE A 13 7.43 -39.26 4.06
CA ILE A 13 6.31 -39.91 4.77
C ILE A 13 6.79 -40.74 5.98
N ASP A 14 7.92 -41.42 5.81
CA ASP A 14 8.61 -42.19 6.86
C ASP A 14 9.37 -41.28 7.83
N SER A 15 9.06 -41.39 9.14
CA SER A 15 9.71 -40.65 10.22
C SER A 15 11.19 -40.94 10.36
N GLU A 16 11.62 -42.20 10.17
CA GLU A 16 13.03 -42.56 10.31
C GLU A 16 13.87 -41.87 9.23
N ILE A 17 13.36 -41.77 8.01
CA ILE A 17 14.03 -41.05 6.92
C ILE A 17 14.11 -39.56 7.25
N ARG A 18 13.04 -38.95 7.79
CA ARG A 18 13.05 -37.54 8.23
C ARG A 18 14.11 -37.29 9.32
N GLU A 19 14.20 -38.19 10.30
CA GLU A 19 15.15 -38.10 11.41
C GLU A 19 16.60 -38.28 10.95
N ARG A 20 16.86 -39.26 10.08
CA ARG A 20 18.19 -39.47 9.48
C ARG A 20 18.62 -38.26 8.65
N ALA A 21 17.74 -37.73 7.79
CA ALA A 21 18.04 -36.55 6.99
C ALA A 21 18.38 -35.33 7.86
N TRP A 22 17.60 -35.12 8.94
CA TRP A 22 17.88 -34.07 9.92
C TRP A 22 19.20 -34.28 10.66
N SER A 23 19.51 -35.51 11.07
CA SER A 23 20.76 -35.86 11.74
C SER A 23 21.98 -35.56 10.85
N VAL A 24 21.90 -35.93 9.56
CA VAL A 24 22.96 -35.64 8.57
C VAL A 24 23.12 -34.12 8.39
N LEU A 25 22.04 -33.37 8.17
CA LEU A 25 22.11 -31.91 8.07
C LEU A 25 22.70 -31.27 9.33
N SER A 26 22.30 -31.74 10.51
CA SER A 26 22.77 -31.23 11.80
C SER A 26 24.26 -31.51 12.00
N SER A 27 24.71 -32.70 11.59
CA SER A 27 26.13 -33.08 11.62
C SER A 27 26.95 -32.20 10.68
N LEU A 28 26.47 -31.97 9.45
CA LEU A 28 27.12 -31.06 8.49
C LEU A 28 27.20 -29.64 9.04
N MET A 29 26.11 -29.14 9.65
CA MET A 29 26.07 -27.80 10.24
C MET A 29 27.11 -27.62 11.35
N LYS A 30 27.29 -28.66 12.18
CA LYS A 30 28.24 -28.67 13.29
C LYS A 30 29.69 -28.78 12.81
N ASN A 31 29.95 -29.73 11.93
CA ASN A 31 31.31 -30.16 11.59
C ASN A 31 31.90 -29.45 10.36
N CYS A 32 31.08 -28.78 9.54
CA CYS A 32 31.52 -28.18 8.28
C CYS A 32 31.17 -26.69 8.22
N GLU A 33 32.01 -25.85 8.81
CA GLU A 33 31.72 -24.40 8.95
C GLU A 33 31.53 -23.68 7.61
N THR A 34 32.35 -24.01 6.62
CA THR A 34 32.27 -23.45 5.26
C THR A 34 30.97 -23.79 4.54
N HIS A 35 30.24 -24.81 5.01
CA HIS A 35 28.99 -25.26 4.40
C HIS A 35 27.75 -24.63 5.05
N ARG A 36 27.87 -23.99 6.22
CA ARG A 36 26.76 -23.39 6.97
C ARG A 36 25.89 -22.43 6.13
N PRO A 37 26.45 -21.50 5.32
CA PRO A 37 25.64 -20.63 4.46
C PRO A 37 24.79 -21.43 3.47
N TYR A 38 25.36 -22.46 2.84
CA TYR A 38 24.69 -23.28 1.83
C TYR A 38 23.65 -24.24 2.43
N ILE A 39 23.84 -24.68 3.68
CA ILE A 39 22.85 -25.48 4.41
C ILE A 39 21.59 -24.65 4.64
N ILE A 40 21.74 -23.44 5.21
CA ILE A 40 20.63 -22.53 5.47
C ILE A 40 19.96 -22.14 4.16
N TYR A 41 20.73 -21.68 3.16
CA TYR A 41 20.19 -21.30 1.86
C TYR A 41 19.44 -22.45 1.17
N GLY A 42 20.02 -23.65 1.15
CA GLY A 42 19.40 -24.82 0.53
C GLY A 42 18.09 -25.24 1.21
N MET A 43 18.04 -25.15 2.54
CA MET A 43 16.80 -25.35 3.30
C MET A 43 15.76 -24.26 3.02
N SER A 44 16.16 -22.99 2.96
CA SER A 44 15.26 -21.88 2.60
C SER A 44 14.71 -22.05 1.18
N LYS A 45 15.54 -22.39 0.20
CA LYS A 45 15.10 -22.68 -1.18
C LYS A 45 14.16 -23.88 -1.25
N PHE A 46 14.37 -24.89 -0.42
CA PHE A 46 13.46 -26.04 -0.36
C PHE A 46 12.05 -25.65 0.10
N LEU A 47 11.90 -24.65 0.98
CA LEU A 47 10.59 -24.16 1.40
C LEU A 47 9.72 -23.79 0.18
N LEU A 48 10.29 -23.15 -0.84
CA LEU A 48 9.60 -22.78 -2.09
C LEU A 48 9.03 -23.97 -2.89
N HIS A 49 9.40 -25.21 -2.55
CA HIS A 49 8.88 -26.42 -3.18
C HIS A 49 7.73 -27.06 -2.39
N ILE A 50 7.43 -26.54 -1.19
CA ILE A 50 6.33 -26.99 -0.35
C ILE A 50 5.07 -26.21 -0.78
N PRO A 51 3.91 -26.87 -0.98
CA PRO A 51 2.67 -26.16 -1.25
C PRO A 51 2.30 -25.20 -0.11
N ASP A 52 2.01 -23.94 -0.44
CA ASP A 52 1.90 -22.84 0.53
C ASP A 52 0.74 -22.99 1.54
N LEU A 53 -0.22 -23.86 1.24
CA LEU A 53 -1.35 -24.19 2.12
C LEU A 53 -1.04 -25.30 3.14
N LYS A 54 0.13 -25.96 3.05
CA LYS A 54 0.54 -27.00 4.00
C LYS A 54 1.30 -26.40 5.18
N ALA A 55 0.65 -25.49 5.91
CA ALA A 55 1.26 -24.74 7.00
C ALA A 55 2.01 -25.60 8.02
N GLY A 56 1.46 -26.75 8.44
CA GLY A 56 2.15 -27.65 9.38
C GLY A 56 3.48 -28.21 8.83
N ILE A 57 3.58 -28.48 7.52
CA ILE A 57 4.84 -28.91 6.90
C ILE A 57 5.82 -27.74 6.81
N ILE A 58 5.32 -26.56 6.44
CA ILE A 58 6.10 -25.32 6.36
C ILE A 58 6.70 -24.99 7.74
N CYS A 59 5.89 -24.95 8.80
CA CYS A 59 6.33 -24.71 10.18
C CYS A 59 7.42 -25.71 10.59
N ASN A 60 7.22 -27.01 10.34
CA ASN A 60 8.21 -28.03 10.68
C ASN A 60 9.58 -27.80 10.01
N VAL A 61 9.59 -27.38 8.74
CA VAL A 61 10.85 -27.10 8.02
C VAL A 61 11.46 -25.77 8.46
N MET A 62 10.64 -24.73 8.68
CA MET A 62 11.09 -23.42 9.17
C MET A 62 11.66 -23.49 10.60
N GLN A 63 11.05 -24.25 11.51
CA GLN A 63 11.60 -24.49 12.85
C GLN A 63 12.96 -25.20 12.79
N LYS A 64 13.12 -26.17 11.87
CA LYS A 64 14.41 -26.84 11.63
C LYS A 64 15.45 -25.88 11.06
N LEU A 65 15.06 -25.02 10.12
CA LEU A 65 15.92 -23.96 9.57
C LEU A 65 16.35 -22.98 10.66
N LEU A 66 15.41 -22.52 11.49
CA LEU A 66 15.69 -21.61 12.61
C LEU A 66 16.65 -22.23 13.63
N LYS A 67 16.51 -23.53 13.93
CA LYS A 67 17.49 -24.27 14.76
C LYS A 67 18.90 -24.23 14.18
N MET A 68 19.05 -24.33 12.85
CA MET A 68 20.35 -24.22 12.20
C MET A 68 20.90 -22.79 12.27
N ILE A 69 20.06 -21.78 12.00
CA ILE A 69 20.42 -20.36 12.12
C ILE A 69 20.92 -20.05 13.55
N ASN A 70 20.14 -20.42 14.56
CA ASN A 70 20.49 -20.18 15.97
C ASN A 70 21.75 -20.93 16.39
N TYR A 71 21.95 -22.16 15.88
CA TYR A 71 23.20 -22.89 16.11
C TYR A 71 24.41 -22.13 15.54
N TRP A 72 24.32 -21.60 14.31
CA TRP A 72 25.43 -20.84 13.73
C TRP A 72 25.69 -19.56 14.52
N ILE A 73 24.65 -18.81 14.89
CA ILE A 73 24.79 -17.62 15.72
C ILE A 73 25.56 -17.97 16.99
N TYR A 74 25.13 -19.00 17.72
CA TYR A 74 25.79 -19.46 18.94
C TYR A 74 27.26 -19.88 18.69
N ALA A 75 27.52 -20.63 17.63
CA ALA A 75 28.87 -21.10 17.27
C ALA A 75 29.80 -19.94 16.89
N SER A 76 29.28 -18.88 16.25
CA SER A 76 30.06 -17.68 15.90
C SER A 76 30.45 -16.88 17.14
N HIS A 77 29.60 -16.79 18.16
CA HIS A 77 29.89 -16.06 19.41
C HIS A 77 30.83 -16.83 20.36
N SER A 78 30.91 -18.16 20.22
CA SER A 78 31.69 -19.01 21.14
C SER A 78 33.16 -19.18 20.72
N ARG A 79 33.65 -18.44 19.72
CA ARG A 79 35.02 -18.55 19.22
C ARG A 79 36.02 -17.75 20.08
N PRO A 80 37.18 -18.32 20.44
CA PRO A 80 38.27 -17.55 21.03
C PRO A 80 38.90 -16.62 19.99
N SER A 81 39.24 -15.40 20.40
CA SER A 81 39.75 -14.29 19.56
C SER A 81 41.03 -14.60 18.76
N SER A 82 41.66 -15.75 19.00
CA SER A 82 42.93 -16.17 18.39
C SER A 82 42.78 -17.00 17.10
N GLU A 83 41.56 -17.39 16.67
CA GLU A 83 41.32 -18.26 15.49
C GLU A 83 40.58 -17.56 14.33
N VAL A 84 40.74 -16.25 14.17
CA VAL A 84 39.95 -15.40 13.23
C VAL A 84 40.25 -15.67 11.73
N GLY A 85 41.09 -16.63 11.38
CA GLY A 85 41.81 -16.60 10.10
C GLY A 85 41.16 -17.18 8.83
N ILE A 86 40.23 -18.15 8.85
CA ILE A 86 40.00 -18.96 7.61
C ILE A 86 38.53 -19.35 7.32
N HIS A 87 37.57 -19.18 8.24
CA HIS A 87 36.20 -19.71 8.07
C HIS A 87 35.12 -18.62 8.02
N PRO A 88 34.12 -18.71 7.11
CA PRO A 88 33.05 -17.72 7.03
C PRO A 88 32.23 -17.73 8.32
N THR A 89 32.45 -16.72 9.15
CA THR A 89 31.65 -16.44 10.37
C THR A 89 30.29 -15.83 10.04
N LYS A 90 30.16 -15.33 8.81
CA LYS A 90 29.04 -14.53 8.33
C LYS A 90 28.40 -15.18 7.12
N ILE A 91 27.12 -14.88 6.94
CA ILE A 91 26.42 -15.21 5.70
C ILE A 91 26.76 -14.18 4.62
N ASP A 92 26.97 -14.67 3.40
CA ASP A 92 27.17 -13.81 2.24
C ASP A 92 25.95 -12.91 2.01
N LEU A 93 26.20 -11.67 1.55
CA LEU A 93 25.17 -10.67 1.39
C LEU A 93 24.08 -11.10 0.40
N ALA A 94 24.45 -11.67 -0.75
CA ALA A 94 23.50 -12.12 -1.77
C ALA A 94 22.66 -13.29 -1.25
N LEU A 95 23.27 -14.26 -0.58
CA LEU A 95 22.53 -15.35 0.07
C LEU A 95 21.57 -14.83 1.15
N SER A 96 21.99 -13.80 1.91
CA SER A 96 21.13 -13.18 2.92
C SER A 96 19.90 -12.54 2.29
N TYR A 97 20.05 -11.82 1.17
CA TYR A 97 18.92 -11.23 0.46
C TYR A 97 17.94 -12.28 -0.06
N GLU A 98 18.44 -13.39 -0.60
CA GLU A 98 17.56 -14.47 -1.06
C GLU A 98 16.78 -15.10 0.09
N ILE A 99 17.39 -15.29 1.26
CA ILE A 99 16.69 -15.87 2.43
C ILE A 99 15.71 -14.86 3.02
N GLU A 100 16.05 -13.57 3.06
CA GLU A 100 15.12 -12.51 3.46
C GLU A 100 13.93 -12.44 2.51
N GLY A 101 14.15 -12.56 1.20
CA GLY A 101 13.07 -12.58 0.21
C GLY A 101 12.13 -13.76 0.41
N ILE A 102 12.68 -14.95 0.69
CA ILE A 102 11.88 -16.13 1.02
C ILE A 102 11.11 -15.93 2.33
N SER A 103 11.70 -15.28 3.31
CA SER A 103 11.02 -14.97 4.57
C SER A 103 9.89 -13.95 4.36
N LEU A 104 10.09 -12.95 3.50
CA LEU A 104 9.05 -12.00 3.08
C LEU A 104 7.89 -12.69 2.35
N LEU A 105 8.17 -13.71 1.53
CA LEU A 105 7.13 -14.56 0.95
C LEU A 105 6.30 -15.24 2.06
N TYR A 106 6.93 -15.82 3.08
CA TYR A 106 6.21 -16.50 4.17
C TYR A 106 5.49 -15.56 5.13
N LEU A 107 5.87 -14.29 5.19
CA LEU A 107 5.06 -13.26 5.83
C LEU A 107 3.69 -13.06 5.16
N CYS A 108 3.52 -13.48 3.91
CA CYS A 108 2.21 -13.47 3.22
C CYS A 108 1.27 -14.60 3.69
N ASN A 109 1.75 -15.58 4.47
CA ASN A 109 0.96 -16.76 4.80
C ASN A 109 -0.24 -16.42 5.70
N SER A 110 -1.34 -17.16 5.57
CA SER A 110 -2.54 -16.98 6.39
C SER A 110 -2.36 -17.47 7.84
N HIS A 111 -1.41 -18.38 8.09
CA HIS A 111 -1.15 -18.92 9.42
C HIS A 111 -0.15 -18.07 10.21
N SER A 112 -0.55 -17.63 11.40
CA SER A 112 0.29 -16.78 12.26
C SER A 112 1.61 -17.44 12.64
N GLU A 113 1.62 -18.75 12.91
CA GLU A 113 2.85 -19.50 13.25
C GLU A 113 3.89 -19.47 12.11
N VAL A 114 3.44 -19.57 10.85
CA VAL A 114 4.34 -19.45 9.69
C VAL A 114 4.96 -18.05 9.62
N ARG A 115 4.16 -17.02 9.90
CA ARG A 115 4.63 -15.64 9.91
C ARG A 115 5.57 -15.35 11.07
N ASP A 116 5.30 -15.89 12.25
CA ASP A 116 6.16 -15.76 13.43
C ASP A 116 7.54 -16.35 13.16
N LEU A 117 7.60 -17.57 12.62
CA LEU A 117 8.85 -18.21 12.21
C LEU A 117 9.56 -17.41 11.11
N ALA A 118 8.84 -16.77 10.19
CA ALA A 118 9.45 -15.91 9.18
C ALA A 118 10.13 -14.68 9.82
N LEU A 119 9.50 -14.06 10.83
CA LEU A 119 10.09 -12.96 11.59
C LEU A 119 11.35 -13.41 12.34
N GLU A 120 11.30 -14.55 13.00
CA GLU A 120 12.46 -15.12 13.70
C GLU A 120 13.62 -15.41 12.74
N ILE A 121 13.32 -15.94 11.55
CA ILE A 121 14.33 -16.17 10.51
C ILE A 121 14.92 -14.83 10.04
N LEU A 122 14.11 -13.80 9.77
CA LEU A 122 14.61 -12.46 9.41
C LEU A 122 15.56 -11.90 10.48
N GLN A 123 15.19 -12.01 11.76
CA GLN A 123 16.04 -11.59 12.88
C GLN A 123 17.33 -12.39 12.95
N GLY A 124 17.26 -13.71 12.74
CA GLY A 124 18.42 -14.58 12.74
C GLY A 124 19.39 -14.31 11.58
N ILE A 125 18.87 -14.07 10.38
CA ILE A 125 19.69 -13.70 9.21
C ILE A 125 20.34 -12.35 9.42
N ARG A 126 19.65 -11.35 9.98
CA ARG A 126 20.27 -10.07 10.37
C ARG A 126 21.47 -10.30 11.30
N LYS A 127 21.33 -11.11 12.36
CA LYS A 127 22.43 -11.41 13.29
C LYS A 127 23.62 -12.08 12.60
N LEU A 128 23.36 -13.01 11.68
CA LEU A 128 24.41 -13.69 10.92
C LEU A 128 25.13 -12.80 9.89
N ALA A 129 24.49 -11.69 9.51
CA ALA A 129 25.00 -10.80 8.48
C ALA A 129 25.49 -9.45 9.03
N GLN A 130 25.35 -9.21 10.33
CA GLN A 130 25.88 -8.02 10.99
C GLN A 130 27.42 -7.99 10.93
N PRO A 131 28.04 -6.81 10.73
CA PRO A 131 29.47 -6.66 10.89
C PRO A 131 29.88 -6.89 12.35
N ASP A 132 31.12 -7.32 12.59
CA ASP A 132 31.63 -7.48 13.95
C ASP A 132 31.76 -6.08 14.57
N SER A 133 31.28 -5.92 15.80
CA SER A 133 30.93 -4.66 16.46
C SER A 133 32.06 -3.65 16.74
N GLU A 134 33.22 -3.72 16.07
CA GLU A 134 34.40 -2.91 16.41
C GLU A 134 34.67 -1.70 15.52
N VAL A 135 33.96 -1.54 14.40
CA VAL A 135 34.12 -0.36 13.53
C VAL A 135 32.83 0.45 13.55
N LEU A 136 32.89 1.63 14.17
CA LEU A 136 31.83 2.63 14.05
C LEU A 136 31.65 2.88 12.53
N PRO A 137 30.46 2.65 11.95
CA PRO A 137 30.29 2.88 10.54
C PRO A 137 30.45 4.38 10.28
N ASP A 138 31.50 4.76 9.54
CA ASP A 138 31.52 6.04 8.84
C ASP A 138 30.22 6.16 8.05
N ALA A 139 29.70 7.38 7.82
CA ALA A 139 28.42 7.60 7.13
C ALA A 139 28.31 6.91 5.74
N ILE A 140 29.43 6.46 5.17
CA ILE A 140 29.54 5.75 3.89
C ILE A 140 29.38 4.21 4.06
N ASN A 141 29.57 3.66 5.27
CA ASN A 141 29.61 2.23 5.59
C ASN A 141 28.43 1.77 6.47
N LEU A 142 27.27 2.42 6.37
CA LEU A 142 26.05 1.95 7.03
C LEU A 142 25.72 0.52 6.57
N PRO A 143 25.30 -0.38 7.48
CA PRO A 143 24.89 -1.71 7.09
C PRO A 143 23.73 -1.64 6.09
N PRO A 144 23.68 -2.54 5.10
CA PRO A 144 22.62 -2.52 4.10
C PRO A 144 21.26 -2.66 4.79
N MET A 145 20.28 -1.88 4.33
CA MET A 145 18.92 -1.93 4.86
C MET A 145 18.32 -3.32 4.65
N ARG A 146 17.59 -3.80 5.66
CA ARG A 146 17.00 -5.14 5.71
C ARG A 146 15.51 -5.06 5.98
N VAL A 147 14.75 -6.10 5.62
CA VAL A 147 13.29 -6.11 5.83
C VAL A 147 12.94 -5.91 7.31
N ILE A 148 13.66 -6.57 8.21
CA ILE A 148 13.43 -6.41 9.65
C ILE A 148 13.77 -5.00 10.17
N GLY A 149 14.75 -4.32 9.55
CA GLY A 149 15.09 -2.93 9.87
C GLY A 149 13.95 -1.99 9.51
N ILE A 150 13.37 -2.16 8.31
CA ILE A 150 12.18 -1.42 7.86
C ILE A 150 11.01 -1.62 8.84
N MET A 151 10.79 -2.86 9.31
CA MET A 151 9.72 -3.14 10.27
C MET A 151 9.95 -2.46 11.63
N GLU A 152 11.19 -2.36 12.08
CA GLU A 152 11.54 -1.72 13.36
C GLU A 152 11.50 -0.19 13.27
N GLU A 153 11.96 0.39 12.16
CA GLU A 153 12.03 1.84 11.95
C GLU A 153 10.67 2.43 11.55
N SER A 154 9.97 1.80 10.60
CA SER A 154 8.71 2.32 10.04
C SER A 154 7.46 1.67 10.60
N GLY A 155 7.58 0.61 11.40
CA GLY A 155 6.43 -0.18 11.87
C GLY A 155 5.40 0.63 12.67
N LYS A 156 5.86 1.59 13.50
CA LYS A 156 4.95 2.44 14.27
C LYS A 156 4.17 3.40 13.38
N ASP A 157 4.83 3.99 12.38
CA ASP A 157 4.16 4.89 11.42
C ASP A 157 3.17 4.11 10.55
N ILE A 158 3.53 2.90 10.11
CA ILE A 158 2.62 2.01 9.37
C ILE A 158 1.38 1.67 10.20
N GLN A 159 1.55 1.37 11.50
CA GLN A 159 0.43 1.11 12.41
C GLN A 159 -0.46 2.35 12.59
N ASN A 160 0.14 3.53 12.79
CA ASN A 160 -0.61 4.77 12.94
C ASN A 160 -1.38 5.10 11.65
N ASN A 161 -0.77 4.88 10.47
CA ASN A 161 -1.42 5.02 9.17
C ASN A 161 -2.62 4.08 9.04
N LEU A 162 -2.46 2.81 9.43
CA LEU A 162 -3.56 1.83 9.43
C LEU A 162 -4.72 2.26 10.33
N GLU A 163 -4.42 2.74 11.54
CA GLU A 163 -5.43 3.20 12.50
C GLU A 163 -6.18 4.45 12.00
N GLN A 164 -5.48 5.36 11.30
CA GLN A 164 -6.04 6.62 10.81
C GLN A 164 -6.69 6.50 9.43
N ASP A 165 -6.38 5.46 8.65
CA ASP A 165 -6.91 5.22 7.31
C ASP A 165 -8.36 4.76 7.39
N PHE A 166 -9.24 5.74 7.54
CA PHE A 166 -10.67 5.52 7.63
C PHE A 166 -11.25 4.81 6.40
N ARG A 167 -10.58 4.80 5.24
CA ARG A 167 -11.01 4.05 4.04
C ARG A 167 -11.01 2.55 4.31
N PHE A 168 -10.14 2.11 5.20
CA PHE A 168 -10.09 0.75 5.71
C PHE A 168 -11.14 0.49 6.80
N SER A 169 -11.49 1.53 7.56
CA SER A 169 -12.45 1.45 8.67
C SER A 169 -13.92 1.75 8.30
N VAL A 170 -14.20 1.99 7.02
CA VAL A 170 -15.53 2.35 6.49
C VAL A 170 -16.59 1.31 6.86
N ASP A 171 -16.25 0.02 6.72
CA ASP A 171 -17.15 -1.09 6.99
C ASP A 171 -16.85 -1.81 8.31
N VAL A 172 -15.59 -1.79 8.77
CA VAL A 172 -15.13 -2.49 9.99
C VAL A 172 -14.15 -1.60 10.77
N PRO A 173 -14.47 -1.18 12.01
CA PRO A 173 -13.56 -0.39 12.82
C PRO A 173 -12.20 -1.06 13.03
N TYR A 174 -11.16 -0.25 13.26
CA TYR A 174 -9.86 -0.76 13.65
C TYR A 174 -9.99 -1.60 14.94
N PRO A 175 -9.39 -2.81 15.03
CA PRO A 175 -9.55 -3.66 16.20
C PRO A 175 -8.90 -3.07 17.46
N GLU A 176 -9.69 -2.91 18.53
CA GLU A 176 -9.21 -2.35 19.80
C GLU A 176 -8.05 -3.16 20.41
N ASP A 177 -8.04 -4.48 20.19
CA ASP A 177 -6.97 -5.38 20.65
C ASP A 177 -5.62 -5.15 19.92
N LEU A 178 -5.59 -4.32 18.88
CA LEU A 178 -4.36 -3.93 18.18
C LEU A 178 -3.86 -2.51 18.51
N ALA A 179 -4.65 -1.67 19.21
CA ALA A 179 -4.30 -0.26 19.43
C ALA A 179 -3.02 -0.06 20.28
N SER A 180 -2.72 -1.02 21.18
CA SER A 180 -1.60 -0.93 22.14
C SER A 180 -0.51 -1.97 21.93
N VAL A 181 -0.59 -2.79 20.88
CA VAL A 181 0.37 -3.87 20.65
C VAL A 181 1.54 -3.42 19.78
N SER A 182 2.66 -4.14 19.88
CA SER A 182 3.82 -3.92 19.00
C SER A 182 3.49 -4.26 17.55
N PHE A 183 4.18 -3.65 16.60
CA PHE A 183 4.00 -3.93 15.17
C PHE A 183 4.18 -5.42 14.83
N ASN A 184 5.14 -6.10 15.46
CA ASN A 184 5.36 -7.54 15.29
C ASN A 184 4.17 -8.37 15.79
N THR A 185 3.44 -7.88 16.80
CA THR A 185 2.22 -8.53 17.28
C THR A 185 1.10 -8.47 16.23
N ILE A 186 1.03 -7.38 15.45
CA ILE A 186 0.08 -7.28 14.32
C ILE A 186 0.38 -8.35 13.28
N ALA A 187 1.68 -8.59 13.00
CA ALA A 187 2.12 -9.60 12.06
C ALA A 187 1.62 -11.01 12.42
N VAL A 188 1.57 -11.36 13.71
CA VAL A 188 1.10 -12.68 14.16
C VAL A 188 -0.37 -12.70 14.58
N SER A 189 -1.09 -11.59 14.36
CA SER A 189 -2.49 -11.47 14.77
C SER A 189 -3.45 -12.28 13.88
N LYS A 190 -4.67 -12.51 14.40
CA LYS A 190 -5.78 -13.10 13.63
C LYS A 190 -6.37 -12.14 12.59
N HIS A 191 -6.05 -10.84 12.67
CA HIS A 191 -6.64 -9.79 11.85
C HIS A 191 -5.95 -9.71 10.49
N GLN A 192 -6.26 -10.67 9.61
CA GLN A 192 -5.55 -10.88 8.33
C GLN A 192 -5.55 -9.63 7.44
N MET A 193 -6.64 -8.88 7.39
CA MET A 193 -6.73 -7.65 6.60
C MET A 193 -5.78 -6.56 7.14
N CYS A 194 -5.72 -6.37 8.46
CA CYS A 194 -4.78 -5.43 9.09
C CYS A 194 -3.34 -5.81 8.75
N TRP A 195 -3.01 -7.10 8.83
CA TRP A 195 -1.68 -7.56 8.44
C TRP A 195 -1.42 -7.38 6.93
N SER A 196 -2.40 -7.64 6.06
CA SER A 196 -2.26 -7.43 4.61
C SER A 196 -1.93 -5.97 4.29
N TYR A 197 -2.50 -5.03 5.04
CA TYR A 197 -2.21 -3.59 4.94
C TYR A 197 -0.78 -3.27 5.36
N CYS A 198 -0.36 -3.75 6.54
CA CYS A 198 1.01 -3.55 7.03
C CYS A 198 2.05 -4.17 6.09
N LEU A 199 1.81 -5.41 5.67
CA LEU A 199 2.67 -6.16 4.75
C LEU A 199 2.85 -5.41 3.43
N ALA A 200 1.79 -4.83 2.87
CA ALA A 200 1.90 -4.03 1.66
C ALA A 200 2.83 -2.82 1.83
N GLN A 201 2.74 -2.08 2.94
CA GLN A 201 3.63 -0.95 3.20
C GLN A 201 5.07 -1.39 3.42
N ILE A 202 5.29 -2.51 4.14
CA ILE A 202 6.62 -3.10 4.29
C ILE A 202 7.23 -3.41 2.91
N VAL A 203 6.44 -4.01 2.01
CA VAL A 203 6.91 -4.43 0.68
C VAL A 203 7.16 -3.21 -0.22
N GLN A 204 6.35 -2.15 -0.11
CA GLN A 204 6.59 -0.88 -0.81
C GLN A 204 7.93 -0.27 -0.38
N LEU A 205 8.14 -0.11 0.93
CA LEU A 205 9.41 0.38 1.48
C LEU A 205 10.58 -0.54 1.12
N ALA A 206 10.40 -1.86 1.16
CA ALA A 206 11.44 -2.82 0.79
C ALA A 206 11.80 -2.74 -0.71
N SER A 207 10.85 -2.41 -1.57
CA SER A 207 11.08 -2.25 -3.02
C SER A 207 11.96 -1.03 -3.34
N GLU A 208 11.95 -0.04 -2.45
CA GLU A 208 12.73 1.20 -2.55
C GLU A 208 14.06 1.09 -1.81
N LEU A 209 14.05 0.60 -0.57
CA LEU A 209 15.19 0.62 0.34
C LEU A 209 16.08 -0.63 0.26
N CYS A 210 15.54 -1.79 -0.10
CA CYS A 210 16.29 -3.04 -0.24
C CYS A 210 15.84 -3.88 -1.45
N PRO A 211 15.88 -3.32 -2.68
CA PRO A 211 15.31 -3.94 -3.88
C PRO A 211 15.89 -5.32 -4.19
N ALA A 212 17.14 -5.62 -3.82
CA ALA A 212 17.74 -6.94 -4.01
C ALA A 212 16.98 -8.07 -3.30
N VAL A 213 16.38 -7.79 -2.13
CA VAL A 213 15.54 -8.74 -1.39
C VAL A 213 14.28 -9.03 -2.20
N VAL A 214 13.60 -7.99 -2.65
CA VAL A 214 12.35 -8.08 -3.42
C VAL A 214 12.59 -8.72 -4.78
N ASP A 215 13.64 -8.35 -5.50
CA ASP A 215 13.92 -8.90 -6.82
C ASP A 215 14.26 -10.40 -6.76
N SER A 216 14.81 -10.88 -5.64
CA SER A 216 15.15 -12.30 -5.44
C SER A 216 13.94 -13.25 -5.47
N ILE A 217 12.75 -12.74 -5.15
CA ILE A 217 11.51 -13.51 -5.04
C ILE A 217 10.40 -13.07 -6.01
N ARG A 218 10.65 -12.04 -6.83
CA ARG A 218 9.66 -11.48 -7.77
C ARG A 218 9.01 -12.55 -8.64
N LYS A 219 9.82 -13.36 -9.32
CA LYS A 219 9.35 -14.45 -10.19
C LYS A 219 8.53 -15.52 -9.45
N VAL A 220 8.82 -15.73 -8.16
CA VAL A 220 8.07 -16.70 -7.34
C VAL A 220 6.65 -16.21 -7.14
N PHE A 221 6.44 -14.93 -6.82
CA PHE A 221 5.09 -14.36 -6.70
C PHE A 221 4.28 -14.50 -7.99
N HIS A 222 4.87 -14.15 -9.15
CA HIS A 222 4.19 -14.30 -10.44
C HIS A 222 3.73 -15.74 -10.68
N SER A 223 4.63 -16.71 -10.50
CA SER A 223 4.30 -18.14 -10.65
C SER A 223 3.21 -18.58 -9.67
N ARG A 224 3.27 -18.16 -8.40
CA ARG A 224 2.26 -18.54 -7.39
C ARG A 224 0.88 -18.00 -7.69
N ILE A 225 0.79 -16.75 -8.13
CA ILE A 225 -0.48 -16.13 -8.50
C ILE A 225 -1.08 -16.86 -9.69
N GLU A 226 -0.28 -17.14 -10.72
CA GLU A 226 -0.73 -17.86 -11.91
C GLU A 226 -1.27 -19.25 -11.55
N ASP A 227 -0.53 -20.01 -10.74
CA ASP A 227 -0.93 -21.34 -10.28
C ASP A 227 -2.24 -21.29 -9.48
N MET A 228 -2.34 -20.39 -8.49
CA MET A 228 -3.53 -20.25 -7.65
C MET A 228 -4.74 -19.81 -8.46
N SER A 229 -4.56 -18.92 -9.43
CA SER A 229 -5.63 -18.45 -10.30
C SER A 229 -6.13 -19.55 -11.26
N LYS A 230 -5.27 -20.48 -11.70
CA LYS A 230 -5.68 -21.63 -12.52
C LYS A 230 -6.47 -22.67 -11.72
N THR A 231 -6.11 -22.91 -10.46
CA THR A 231 -6.76 -23.94 -9.63
C THR A 231 -8.17 -23.54 -9.16
N GLY A 232 -8.52 -22.25 -9.27
CA GLY A 232 -9.79 -21.71 -8.79
C GLY A 232 -9.86 -21.57 -7.27
N PHE A 233 -10.81 -20.75 -6.79
CA PHE A 233 -11.06 -20.55 -5.37
C PHE A 233 -12.33 -21.30 -4.97
N ALA A 234 -12.22 -22.36 -4.17
CA ALA A 234 -13.38 -22.94 -3.51
C ALA A 234 -13.93 -21.93 -2.48
N VAL A 235 -15.26 -21.81 -2.38
CA VAL A 235 -15.97 -20.78 -1.59
C VAL A 235 -15.61 -20.79 -0.09
N GLU A 236 -15.04 -21.87 0.43
CA GLU A 236 -14.82 -22.08 1.87
C GLU A 236 -13.35 -21.95 2.33
N GLN A 237 -12.45 -21.37 1.54
CA GLN A 237 -11.03 -21.29 1.90
C GLN A 237 -10.55 -19.86 2.15
N GLU A 238 -10.97 -19.26 3.26
CA GLU A 238 -10.53 -17.93 3.73
C GLU A 238 -8.99 -17.81 3.80
N ALA A 239 -8.31 -18.90 4.17
CA ALA A 239 -6.86 -19.02 4.15
C ALA A 239 -6.26 -18.84 2.73
N VAL A 240 -6.89 -19.43 1.70
CA VAL A 240 -6.46 -19.30 0.30
C VAL A 240 -6.70 -17.89 -0.21
N LEU A 241 -7.86 -17.30 0.08
CA LEU A 241 -8.15 -15.93 -0.31
C LEU A 241 -7.19 -14.94 0.34
N THR A 242 -6.84 -15.15 1.62
CA THR A 242 -5.84 -14.36 2.32
C THR A 242 -4.46 -14.48 1.69
N LEU A 243 -4.02 -15.70 1.41
CA LEU A 243 -2.73 -15.93 0.77
C LEU A 243 -2.68 -15.29 -0.63
N TRP A 244 -3.73 -15.50 -1.44
CA TRP A 244 -3.81 -14.92 -2.77
C TRP A 244 -3.87 -13.39 -2.74
N ARG A 245 -4.64 -12.78 -1.82
CA ARG A 245 -4.65 -11.33 -1.61
C ARG A 245 -3.27 -10.79 -1.34
N ASN A 246 -2.52 -11.43 -0.44
CA ASN A 246 -1.17 -11.00 -0.12
C ASN A 246 -0.24 -11.15 -1.32
N TYR A 247 -0.30 -12.29 -2.03
CA TYR A 247 0.51 -12.53 -3.22
C TYR A 247 0.24 -11.54 -4.33
N ILE A 248 -1.03 -11.35 -4.72
CA ILE A 248 -1.38 -10.42 -5.80
C ILE A 248 -1.06 -8.98 -5.43
N THR A 249 -1.24 -8.59 -4.16
CA THR A 249 -0.84 -7.26 -3.68
C THR A 249 0.66 -7.05 -3.79
N VAL A 250 1.46 -8.02 -3.34
CA VAL A 250 2.92 -7.95 -3.45
C VAL A 250 3.33 -7.90 -4.92
N ALA A 251 2.79 -8.76 -5.79
CA ALA A 251 3.09 -8.70 -7.22
C ALA A 251 2.79 -7.33 -7.83
N CYS A 252 1.65 -6.70 -7.49
CA CYS A 252 1.33 -5.36 -7.95
C CYS A 252 2.37 -4.33 -7.52
N ILE A 253 2.87 -4.41 -6.29
CA ILE A 253 3.89 -3.49 -5.75
C ILE A 253 5.24 -3.67 -6.45
N ILE A 254 5.65 -4.92 -6.69
CA ILE A 254 7.04 -5.24 -7.08
C ILE A 254 7.23 -5.37 -8.59
N THR A 255 6.13 -5.40 -9.36
CA THR A 255 6.18 -5.45 -10.82
C THR A 255 6.73 -4.13 -11.36
N LYS A 256 7.77 -4.22 -12.20
CA LYS A 256 8.42 -3.06 -12.84
C LYS A 256 8.39 -3.13 -14.36
N ASP A 257 8.34 -4.34 -14.94
CA ASP A 257 8.35 -4.53 -16.39
C ASP A 257 6.93 -4.54 -16.99
N THR A 258 6.80 -3.95 -18.18
CA THR A 258 5.49 -3.86 -18.88
C THR A 258 4.94 -5.22 -19.33
N THR A 259 5.79 -6.22 -19.56
CA THR A 259 5.37 -7.59 -19.90
C THR A 259 4.85 -8.30 -18.67
N GLU A 260 5.62 -8.26 -17.57
CA GLU A 260 5.19 -8.80 -16.27
C GLU A 260 3.88 -8.13 -15.80
N ALA A 261 3.72 -6.83 -16.05
CA ALA A 261 2.50 -6.09 -15.75
C ALA A 261 1.30 -6.63 -16.54
N LYS A 262 1.42 -6.84 -17.85
CA LYS A 262 0.31 -7.38 -18.67
C LYS A 262 -0.24 -8.69 -18.10
N ASP A 263 0.63 -9.58 -17.66
CA ASP A 263 0.23 -10.87 -17.11
C ASP A 263 -0.52 -10.70 -15.77
N VAL A 264 0.02 -9.90 -14.84
CA VAL A 264 -0.61 -9.62 -13.54
C VAL A 264 -1.97 -8.94 -13.73
N PHE A 265 -2.04 -7.92 -14.59
CA PHE A 265 -3.27 -7.15 -14.81
C PHE A 265 -4.34 -7.94 -15.56
N SER A 266 -3.97 -8.90 -16.42
CA SER A 266 -4.91 -9.83 -17.03
C SER A 266 -5.61 -10.71 -15.97
N ILE A 267 -4.84 -11.18 -14.97
CA ILE A 267 -5.39 -11.91 -13.83
C ILE A 267 -6.33 -10.99 -13.03
N LEU A 268 -5.88 -9.79 -12.65
CA LEU A 268 -6.70 -8.82 -11.91
C LEU A 268 -8.03 -8.52 -12.62
N GLN A 269 -7.99 -8.29 -13.94
CA GLN A 269 -9.18 -8.01 -14.74
C GLN A 269 -10.22 -9.13 -14.66
N THR A 270 -9.76 -10.38 -14.64
CA THR A 270 -10.65 -11.56 -14.54
C THR A 270 -11.37 -11.57 -13.20
N TYR A 271 -10.65 -11.30 -12.10
CA TYR A 271 -11.20 -11.34 -10.75
C TYR A 271 -11.94 -10.06 -10.32
N LEU A 272 -11.65 -8.92 -10.94
CA LEU A 272 -12.33 -7.64 -10.65
C LEU A 272 -13.85 -7.72 -10.90
N LYS A 273 -14.25 -8.58 -11.85
CA LYS A 273 -15.66 -8.83 -12.20
C LYS A 273 -16.38 -9.70 -11.17
N LEU A 274 -15.65 -10.45 -10.35
CA LEU A 274 -16.19 -11.38 -9.37
C LEU A 274 -16.42 -10.66 -8.03
N GLU A 275 -17.67 -10.60 -7.57
CA GLU A 275 -18.02 -9.87 -6.34
C GLU A 275 -17.27 -10.37 -5.10
N SER A 276 -16.92 -11.66 -5.05
CA SER A 276 -16.15 -12.26 -3.96
C SER A 276 -14.68 -11.87 -3.90
N HIS A 277 -14.09 -11.40 -5.02
CA HIS A 277 -12.67 -11.08 -5.11
C HIS A 277 -12.41 -9.59 -5.37
N ARG A 278 -13.45 -8.84 -5.74
CA ARG A 278 -13.36 -7.44 -6.14
C ARG A 278 -12.59 -6.59 -5.14
N ASP A 279 -12.93 -6.67 -3.86
CA ASP A 279 -12.32 -5.82 -2.84
C ASP A 279 -10.82 -6.17 -2.64
N THR A 280 -10.43 -7.43 -2.85
CA THR A 280 -9.02 -7.86 -2.89
C THR A 280 -8.29 -7.27 -4.10
N VAL A 281 -8.92 -7.28 -5.27
CA VAL A 281 -8.35 -6.71 -6.50
C VAL A 281 -8.19 -5.19 -6.38
N ILE A 282 -9.20 -4.50 -5.85
CA ILE A 282 -9.14 -3.06 -5.57
C ILE A 282 -7.98 -2.77 -4.60
N PHE A 283 -7.89 -3.52 -3.51
CA PHE A 283 -6.83 -3.37 -2.51
C PHE A 283 -5.43 -3.55 -3.12
N ALA A 284 -5.25 -4.51 -4.02
CA ALA A 284 -3.98 -4.73 -4.72
C ALA A 284 -3.65 -3.60 -5.71
N MET A 285 -4.63 -3.16 -6.51
CA MET A 285 -4.47 -2.09 -7.50
C MET A 285 -4.10 -0.74 -6.86
N GLN A 286 -4.67 -0.42 -5.70
CA GLN A 286 -4.31 0.77 -4.92
C GLN A 286 -2.82 0.85 -4.56
N ARG A 287 -2.16 -0.32 -4.43
CA ARG A 287 -0.77 -0.44 -3.98
C ARG A 287 0.21 -0.69 -5.11
N ALA A 288 -0.29 -0.84 -6.33
CA ALA A 288 0.52 -1.13 -7.49
C ALA A 288 1.66 -0.12 -7.67
N ASN A 289 2.76 -0.56 -8.28
CA ASN A 289 3.83 0.34 -8.66
C ASN A 289 3.27 1.47 -9.54
N ILE A 290 3.65 2.71 -9.25
CA ILE A 290 3.16 3.89 -9.95
C ILE A 290 3.70 3.96 -11.38
N ASP A 291 4.87 3.35 -11.64
CA ASP A 291 5.50 3.28 -12.96
C ASP A 291 4.65 2.50 -13.99
N ILE A 292 3.75 1.63 -13.52
CA ILE A 292 2.86 0.81 -14.36
C ILE A 292 1.40 1.29 -14.30
N VAL A 293 1.15 2.53 -13.87
CA VAL A 293 -0.21 3.09 -13.72
C VAL A 293 -1.04 3.06 -15.00
N GLU A 294 -0.42 3.15 -16.18
CA GLU A 294 -1.12 3.02 -17.46
C GLU A 294 -1.82 1.66 -17.62
N HIS A 295 -1.22 0.57 -17.11
CA HIS A 295 -1.83 -0.75 -17.12
C HIS A 295 -3.05 -0.84 -16.19
N ILE A 296 -3.01 -0.14 -15.05
CA ILE A 296 -4.16 0.01 -14.16
C ILE A 296 -5.29 0.72 -14.90
N ILE A 297 -4.97 1.86 -15.53
CA ILE A 297 -5.92 2.68 -16.29
C ILE A 297 -6.61 1.84 -17.38
N ASP A 298 -5.85 1.08 -18.16
CA ASP A 298 -6.42 0.26 -19.25
C ASP A 298 -7.27 -0.90 -18.72
N THR A 299 -6.89 -1.48 -17.58
CA THR A 299 -7.71 -2.49 -16.90
C THR A 299 -9.03 -1.90 -16.41
N LEU A 300 -9.01 -0.69 -15.86
CA LEU A 300 -10.20 0.00 -15.36
C LEU A 300 -11.13 0.45 -16.50
N LYS A 301 -10.60 1.00 -17.61
CA LYS A 301 -11.41 1.28 -18.81
C LYS A 301 -12.15 0.04 -19.29
N THR A 302 -11.44 -1.10 -19.28
CA THR A 302 -12.05 -2.37 -19.70
C THR A 302 -13.12 -2.82 -18.71
N TYR A 303 -12.87 -2.65 -17.41
CA TYR A 303 -13.87 -2.90 -16.37
C TYR A 303 -15.13 -2.04 -16.50
N GLU A 304 -14.98 -0.75 -16.85
CA GLU A 304 -16.08 0.18 -17.06
C GLU A 304 -16.92 -0.18 -18.30
N THR A 305 -16.26 -0.50 -19.41
CA THR A 305 -16.89 -0.82 -20.70
C THR A 305 -17.58 -2.18 -20.70
N GLU A 306 -16.87 -3.24 -20.31
CA GLU A 306 -17.38 -4.62 -20.31
C GLU A 306 -18.47 -4.83 -19.25
N SER A 307 -18.49 -3.99 -18.21
CA SER A 307 -19.53 -4.07 -17.19
C SER A 307 -20.92 -3.75 -17.71
N GLY A 308 -21.05 -3.13 -18.91
CA GLY A 308 -22.32 -2.99 -19.65
C GLY A 308 -23.48 -2.53 -18.77
N ALA A 309 -23.20 -1.60 -17.84
CA ALA A 309 -24.04 -1.40 -16.68
C ALA A 309 -25.37 -0.69 -17.04
N LYS A 310 -26.36 -1.47 -17.47
CA LYS A 310 -27.74 -1.02 -17.69
C LYS A 310 -28.38 -0.48 -16.40
N LYS A 311 -27.96 -0.98 -15.23
CA LYS A 311 -28.48 -0.62 -13.91
C LYS A 311 -27.64 0.47 -13.25
N ALA A 312 -28.29 1.56 -12.80
CA ALA A 312 -27.64 2.69 -12.13
C ALA A 312 -26.74 2.27 -10.94
N LYS A 313 -27.24 1.40 -10.05
CA LYS A 313 -26.49 0.89 -8.89
C LYS A 313 -25.16 0.20 -9.24
N LYS A 314 -25.06 -0.44 -10.41
CA LYS A 314 -23.80 -1.06 -10.87
C LYS A 314 -22.81 0.00 -11.34
N ARG A 315 -23.29 1.04 -12.04
CA ARG A 315 -22.46 2.20 -12.45
C ARG A 315 -21.90 2.94 -11.24
N ASP A 316 -22.74 3.19 -10.24
CA ASP A 316 -22.32 3.90 -9.03
C ASP A 316 -21.25 3.13 -8.25
N ARG A 317 -21.37 1.80 -8.23
CA ARG A 317 -20.34 0.93 -7.63
C ARG A 317 -19.01 1.01 -8.39
N ILE A 318 -19.04 0.88 -9.71
CA ILE A 318 -17.82 0.97 -10.54
C ILE A 318 -17.14 2.32 -10.34
N ARG A 319 -17.89 3.42 -10.29
CA ARG A 319 -17.36 4.75 -10.00
C ARG A 319 -16.68 4.83 -8.63
N ASN A 320 -17.29 4.21 -7.62
CA ASN A 320 -16.70 4.11 -6.28
C ASN A 320 -15.39 3.32 -6.32
N ASP A 321 -15.37 2.17 -7.00
CA ASP A 321 -14.19 1.31 -7.13
C ASP A 321 -13.04 2.05 -7.84
N VAL A 322 -13.32 2.69 -8.98
CA VAL A 322 -12.33 3.49 -9.76
C VAL A 322 -11.85 4.70 -8.94
N GLY A 323 -12.78 5.45 -8.35
CA GLY A 323 -12.44 6.61 -7.52
C GLY A 323 -11.58 6.24 -6.32
N ASN A 324 -11.84 5.10 -5.69
CA ASN A 324 -11.04 4.59 -4.59
C ASN A 324 -9.60 4.26 -5.01
N ILE A 325 -9.43 3.56 -6.15
CA ILE A 325 -8.11 3.24 -6.70
C ILE A 325 -7.35 4.54 -7.03
N PHE A 326 -7.99 5.47 -7.72
CA PHE A 326 -7.36 6.73 -8.14
C PHE A 326 -7.04 7.66 -6.97
N CYS A 327 -7.87 7.65 -5.93
CA CYS A 327 -7.57 8.36 -4.69
C CYS A 327 -6.21 7.93 -4.14
N VAL A 328 -6.02 6.62 -3.92
CA VAL A 328 -4.77 6.10 -3.32
C VAL A 328 -3.57 6.27 -4.27
N LEU A 329 -3.75 6.04 -5.58
CA LEU A 329 -2.65 6.23 -6.54
C LEU A 329 -2.19 7.70 -6.59
N SER A 330 -3.14 8.64 -6.58
CA SER A 330 -2.81 10.07 -6.66
C SER A 330 -2.04 10.59 -5.44
N GLU A 331 -2.21 9.97 -4.27
CA GLU A 331 -1.47 10.30 -3.04
C GLU A 331 0.01 9.92 -3.12
N ARG A 332 0.37 9.04 -4.07
CA ARG A 332 1.73 8.51 -4.24
C ARG A 332 2.48 9.10 -5.43
N PHE A 333 1.89 10.08 -6.13
CA PHE A 333 2.60 10.78 -7.19
C PHE A 333 3.77 11.57 -6.59
N THR A 334 4.97 11.33 -7.12
CA THR A 334 6.15 12.12 -6.79
C THR A 334 6.05 13.50 -7.45
N PRO A 335 6.72 14.53 -6.91
CA PRO A 335 6.79 15.84 -7.57
C PRO A 335 7.16 15.71 -9.05
N GLY A 336 6.42 16.40 -9.93
CA GLY A 336 6.63 16.31 -11.37
C GLY A 336 6.05 15.07 -12.10
N PHE A 337 5.46 14.09 -11.40
CA PHE A 337 5.04 12.82 -12.03
C PHE A 337 4.03 13.01 -13.18
N LEU A 338 3.02 13.86 -13.02
CA LEU A 338 2.03 14.12 -14.07
C LEU A 338 2.56 14.99 -15.22
N HIS A 339 3.72 15.63 -15.05
CA HIS A 339 4.39 16.36 -16.13
C HIS A 339 5.02 15.36 -17.10
N SER A 340 5.70 14.33 -16.57
CA SER A 340 6.38 13.31 -17.37
C SER A 340 5.45 12.23 -17.94
N HIS A 341 4.23 12.08 -17.39
CA HIS A 341 3.28 11.05 -17.81
C HIS A 341 2.00 11.65 -18.42
N GLU A 342 2.11 12.18 -19.64
CA GLU A 342 1.01 12.87 -20.34
C GLU A 342 -0.27 12.02 -20.46
N LYS A 343 -0.16 10.74 -20.82
CA LYS A 343 -1.35 9.87 -20.95
C LYS A 343 -2.08 9.71 -19.61
N THR A 344 -1.33 9.49 -18.54
CA THR A 344 -1.85 9.39 -17.18
C THR A 344 -2.51 10.71 -16.77
N ARG A 345 -1.83 11.84 -16.97
CA ARG A 345 -2.40 13.18 -16.73
C ARG A 345 -3.73 13.37 -17.45
N ASN A 346 -3.77 13.10 -18.75
CA ASN A 346 -4.97 13.29 -19.57
C ASN A 346 -6.12 12.41 -19.07
N TYR A 347 -5.83 11.17 -18.65
CA TYR A 347 -6.87 10.29 -18.11
C TYR A 347 -7.41 10.76 -16.75
N PHE A 348 -6.55 11.22 -15.85
CA PHE A 348 -6.99 11.79 -14.57
C PHE A 348 -7.84 13.07 -14.79
N ILE A 349 -7.45 13.95 -15.72
CA ILE A 349 -8.25 15.14 -16.08
C ILE A 349 -9.60 14.73 -16.66
N GLN A 350 -9.64 13.76 -17.57
CA GLN A 350 -10.89 13.24 -18.14
C GLN A 350 -11.81 12.66 -17.06
N PHE A 351 -11.26 11.84 -16.15
CA PHE A 351 -11.99 11.30 -15.02
C PHE A 351 -12.57 12.42 -14.12
N ILE A 352 -11.79 13.48 -13.89
CA ILE A 352 -12.22 14.65 -13.11
C ILE A 352 -13.43 15.30 -13.79
N GLN A 353 -13.35 15.56 -15.10
CA GLN A 353 -14.41 16.20 -15.87
C GLN A 353 -15.70 15.37 -15.90
N ASP A 354 -15.59 14.07 -16.16
CA ASP A 354 -16.72 13.14 -16.29
C ASP A 354 -17.46 12.93 -14.96
N SER A 355 -16.74 13.04 -13.84
CA SER A 355 -17.31 12.82 -12.51
C SER A 355 -18.10 14.03 -11.98
N ILE A 356 -17.89 15.25 -12.50
CA ILE A 356 -18.57 16.47 -12.03
C ILE A 356 -20.09 16.32 -12.10
N SER A 357 -20.62 15.95 -13.27
CA SER A 357 -22.07 15.89 -13.50
C SER A 357 -22.74 14.89 -12.57
N TYR A 358 -22.12 13.69 -12.45
CA TYR A 358 -22.63 12.64 -11.56
C TYR A 358 -22.66 13.09 -10.09
N LEU A 359 -21.57 13.68 -9.59
CA LEU A 359 -21.47 14.07 -8.19
C LEU A 359 -22.36 15.28 -7.85
N SER A 360 -22.62 16.14 -8.84
CA SER A 360 -23.54 17.27 -8.73
C SER A 360 -24.99 16.80 -8.56
N ASP A 361 -25.40 15.77 -9.32
CA ASP A 361 -26.77 15.25 -9.30
C ASP A 361 -27.03 14.25 -8.15
N SER A 362 -25.97 13.63 -7.62
CA SER A 362 -26.09 12.61 -6.56
C SER A 362 -26.48 13.20 -5.20
N ALA A 363 -27.35 12.49 -4.46
CA ALA A 363 -27.65 12.83 -3.07
C ALA A 363 -26.37 12.75 -2.21
N LEU A 364 -26.19 13.72 -1.30
CA LEU A 364 -25.00 13.79 -0.44
C LEU A 364 -24.81 12.48 0.35
N GLU A 365 -25.87 12.00 1.01
CA GLU A 365 -25.86 10.80 1.86
C GLU A 365 -25.36 9.56 1.11
N ASP A 366 -25.70 9.45 -0.18
CA ASP A 366 -25.33 8.32 -1.03
C ASP A 366 -23.93 8.44 -1.65
N SER A 367 -23.30 9.63 -1.56
CA SER A 367 -22.08 9.96 -2.31
C SER A 367 -20.93 10.53 -1.48
N VAL A 368 -21.05 10.64 -0.15
CA VAL A 368 -20.01 11.26 0.70
C VAL A 368 -18.62 10.65 0.47
N LEU A 369 -18.52 9.31 0.40
CA LEU A 369 -17.25 8.62 0.17
C LEU A 369 -16.69 8.92 -1.24
N ASN A 370 -17.55 8.90 -2.26
CA ASN A 370 -17.16 9.25 -3.62
C ASN A 370 -16.68 10.71 -3.71
N ARG A 371 -17.33 11.63 -2.99
CA ARG A 371 -16.92 13.04 -2.92
C ARG A 371 -15.57 13.18 -2.22
N TYR A 372 -15.31 12.42 -1.15
CA TYR A 372 -13.99 12.39 -0.51
C TYR A 372 -12.91 11.96 -1.51
N TYR A 373 -13.12 10.83 -2.21
CA TYR A 373 -12.16 10.35 -3.21
C TYR A 373 -11.93 11.38 -4.30
N TYR A 374 -13.02 11.96 -4.81
CA TYR A 374 -12.98 12.97 -5.85
C TYR A 374 -12.20 14.22 -5.43
N CYS A 375 -12.48 14.78 -4.24
CA CYS A 375 -11.74 15.92 -3.72
C CYS A 375 -10.24 15.61 -3.56
N THR A 376 -9.91 14.42 -3.07
CA THR A 376 -8.52 13.99 -2.90
C THR A 376 -7.79 13.89 -4.24
N ILE A 377 -8.43 13.29 -5.25
CA ILE A 377 -7.90 13.19 -6.62
C ILE A 377 -7.69 14.59 -7.20
N VAL A 378 -8.69 15.46 -7.14
CA VAL A 378 -8.60 16.82 -7.69
C VAL A 378 -7.51 17.62 -6.99
N ARG A 379 -7.42 17.53 -5.65
CA ARG A 379 -6.36 18.16 -4.88
C ARG A 379 -4.98 17.72 -5.38
N ASN A 380 -4.71 16.43 -5.42
CA ASN A 380 -3.39 15.89 -5.76
C ASN A 380 -3.03 16.20 -7.22
N VAL A 381 -3.97 16.07 -8.15
CA VAL A 381 -3.76 16.44 -9.56
C VAL A 381 -3.51 17.94 -9.71
N ALA A 382 -4.31 18.79 -9.07
CA ALA A 382 -4.12 20.25 -9.15
C ALA A 382 -2.79 20.70 -8.53
N MET A 383 -2.39 20.11 -7.40
CA MET A 383 -1.09 20.36 -6.78
C MET A 383 0.05 19.98 -7.72
N GLN A 384 0.03 18.76 -8.25
CA GLN A 384 1.03 18.28 -9.21
C GLN A 384 1.13 19.18 -10.44
N LEU A 385 0.02 19.67 -10.98
CA LEU A 385 0.02 20.54 -12.16
C LEU A 385 0.36 22.01 -11.86
N SER A 386 0.54 22.39 -10.59
CA SER A 386 0.87 23.76 -10.16
C SER A 386 2.23 23.88 -9.48
N GLU A 387 3.02 22.80 -9.40
CA GLU A 387 4.35 22.80 -8.76
C GLU A 387 5.38 23.69 -9.50
N GLU A 388 5.21 23.91 -10.81
CA GLU A 388 6.06 24.81 -11.61
C GLU A 388 5.25 26.03 -12.08
N PHE A 389 5.27 27.11 -11.29
CA PHE A 389 4.52 28.36 -11.54
C PHE A 389 4.72 28.98 -12.94
N ASP A 390 5.80 28.63 -13.64
CA ASP A 390 6.14 29.18 -14.95
C ASP A 390 5.46 28.45 -16.13
N GLN A 391 4.89 27.25 -15.92
CA GLN A 391 4.26 26.46 -16.98
C GLN A 391 2.72 26.55 -16.96
N LYS A 392 2.19 27.75 -17.23
CA LYS A 392 0.74 28.04 -17.21
C LYS A 392 -0.12 27.06 -18.03
N GLU A 393 0.43 26.47 -19.08
CA GLU A 393 -0.25 25.52 -19.97
C GLU A 393 -0.58 24.17 -19.31
N LEU A 394 0.10 23.83 -18.20
CA LEU A 394 -0.11 22.55 -17.51
C LEU A 394 -1.16 22.62 -16.41
N HIS A 395 -1.55 23.82 -15.97
CA HIS A 395 -2.61 23.98 -14.99
C HIS A 395 -3.94 23.41 -15.51
N LEU A 396 -4.81 23.01 -14.58
CA LEU A 396 -6.20 22.74 -14.93
C LEU A 396 -6.81 23.98 -15.60
N ASP A 397 -7.54 23.74 -16.68
CA ASP A 397 -8.24 24.77 -17.45
C ASP A 397 -9.10 25.67 -16.54
N VAL A 398 -9.15 26.97 -16.86
CA VAL A 398 -9.82 27.99 -16.04
C VAL A 398 -11.32 27.66 -15.86
N GLU A 399 -12.00 27.19 -16.92
CA GLU A 399 -13.41 26.82 -16.85
C GLU A 399 -13.61 25.61 -15.94
N LEU A 400 -12.75 24.59 -16.07
CA LEU A 400 -12.78 23.41 -15.20
C LEU A 400 -12.55 23.81 -13.74
N ARG A 401 -11.54 24.62 -13.44
CA ARG A 401 -11.28 25.09 -12.07
C ARG A 401 -12.44 25.90 -11.49
N HIS A 402 -13.09 26.75 -12.28
CA HIS A 402 -14.28 27.48 -11.83
C HIS A 402 -15.45 26.53 -11.51
N ARG A 403 -15.70 25.52 -12.35
CA ARG A 403 -16.73 24.49 -12.09
C ARG A 403 -16.44 23.71 -10.80
N LEU A 404 -15.19 23.31 -10.60
CA LEU A 404 -14.72 22.64 -9.38
C LEU A 404 -14.88 23.55 -8.15
N PHE A 405 -14.51 24.82 -8.26
CA PHE A 405 -14.64 25.80 -7.19
C PHE A 405 -16.09 25.93 -6.71
N LYS A 406 -17.04 26.08 -7.65
CA LYS A 406 -18.48 26.12 -7.33
C LYS A 406 -18.93 24.83 -6.64
N LEU A 407 -18.52 23.67 -7.15
CA LEU A 407 -18.90 22.37 -6.61
C LEU A 407 -18.38 22.16 -5.18
N PHE A 408 -17.09 22.41 -4.94
CA PHE A 408 -16.49 22.23 -3.63
C PHE A 408 -16.98 23.26 -2.63
N THR A 409 -17.21 24.50 -3.06
CA THR A 409 -17.82 25.53 -2.22
C THR A 409 -19.16 25.05 -1.66
N LEU A 410 -20.04 24.44 -2.48
CA LEU A 410 -21.30 23.84 -2.02
C LEU A 410 -21.09 22.72 -0.98
N TRP A 411 -20.02 21.94 -1.11
CA TRP A 411 -19.72 20.84 -0.18
C TRP A 411 -19.10 21.35 1.13
N THR A 412 -18.45 22.52 1.09
CA THR A 412 -17.91 23.21 2.28
C THR A 412 -18.96 24.08 2.99
N GLN A 413 -20.01 24.53 2.32
CA GLN A 413 -21.00 25.50 2.85
C GLN A 413 -22.03 24.94 3.84
N ARG A 414 -22.09 23.61 4.06
CA ARG A 414 -22.92 23.03 5.13
C ARG A 414 -22.28 23.16 6.52
N VAL A 415 -21.61 24.27 6.77
CA VAL A 415 -20.98 24.61 8.04
C VAL A 415 -21.85 25.69 8.69
N GLY A 416 -22.61 25.31 9.74
CA GLY A 416 -23.42 26.24 10.55
C GLY A 416 -24.93 25.96 10.63
N GLY A 417 -25.45 24.88 10.04
CA GLY A 417 -26.75 24.31 10.41
C GLY A 417 -26.58 23.29 11.54
N PRO A 418 -27.64 22.89 12.28
CA PRO A 418 -27.53 21.76 13.20
C PRO A 418 -26.90 20.58 12.46
N ASP A 419 -25.97 19.88 13.13
CA ASP A 419 -25.34 18.68 12.59
C ASP A 419 -26.40 17.81 11.91
N PRO A 420 -26.09 17.16 10.78
CA PRO A 420 -27.03 16.27 10.13
C PRO A 420 -27.31 15.08 11.05
N VAL A 421 -28.18 15.27 12.04
CA VAL A 421 -28.86 14.20 12.75
C VAL A 421 -29.69 13.53 11.67
N PRO A 422 -29.43 12.26 11.35
CA PRO A 422 -30.27 11.53 10.41
C PRO A 422 -31.67 11.53 11.01
N THR A 423 -32.59 12.32 10.45
CA THR A 423 -33.99 12.26 10.87
C THR A 423 -34.49 10.87 10.49
N GLU A 424 -35.06 10.14 11.46
CA GLU A 424 -35.44 8.72 11.36
C GLU A 424 -36.38 8.37 10.18
N ALA A 425 -36.83 9.37 9.42
CA ALA A 425 -37.92 9.25 8.46
C ALA A 425 -37.52 8.92 7.01
N THR A 426 -36.25 8.95 6.59
CA THR A 426 -35.93 8.92 5.14
C THR A 426 -35.15 7.74 4.56
N THR A 427 -34.61 6.76 5.30
CA THR A 427 -33.69 5.79 4.64
C THR A 427 -33.87 4.32 5.04
N LYS A 428 -34.60 3.59 4.18
CA LYS A 428 -34.64 2.11 4.13
C LYS A 428 -33.45 1.49 3.36
N LYS A 429 -32.34 2.19 3.12
CA LYS A 429 -31.19 1.67 2.35
C LYS A 429 -29.88 1.96 3.06
N LYS A 430 -29.14 0.87 3.36
CA LYS A 430 -27.80 0.79 4.02
C LYS A 430 -27.52 1.89 5.05
N LYS A 431 -27.95 1.63 6.30
CA LYS A 431 -27.64 2.43 7.49
C LYS A 431 -26.14 2.42 7.77
N TRP A 432 -25.44 3.48 7.40
CA TRP A 432 -24.17 3.81 8.04
C TRP A 432 -24.38 3.98 9.54
N ASN A 433 -23.38 3.63 10.36
CA ASN A 433 -23.36 4.07 11.75
C ASN A 433 -23.31 5.61 11.76
N PRO A 434 -24.22 6.32 12.46
CA PRO A 434 -24.26 7.78 12.47
C PRO A 434 -22.90 8.44 12.77
N SER A 435 -22.13 7.90 13.72
CA SER A 435 -20.80 8.44 14.06
C SER A 435 -19.77 8.27 12.93
N ILE A 436 -19.86 7.17 12.17
CA ILE A 436 -18.99 6.90 11.02
C ILE A 436 -19.35 7.85 9.88
N PHE A 437 -20.64 8.08 9.65
CA PHE A 437 -21.11 9.01 8.63
C PHE A 437 -20.66 10.45 8.95
N GLU A 438 -20.81 10.88 10.19
CA GLU A 438 -20.37 12.19 10.65
C GLU A 438 -18.86 12.37 10.46
N THR A 439 -18.06 11.39 10.91
CA THR A 439 -16.60 11.39 10.71
C THR A 439 -16.23 11.47 9.23
N LEU A 440 -16.88 10.68 8.38
CA LEU A 440 -16.66 10.65 6.94
C LEU A 440 -17.05 11.99 6.29
N PHE A 441 -18.16 12.59 6.71
CA PHE A 441 -18.63 13.87 6.22
C PHE A 441 -17.63 14.99 6.59
N LEU A 442 -17.13 15.01 7.82
CA LEU A 442 -16.13 15.98 8.27
C LEU A 442 -14.80 15.85 7.51
N LYS A 443 -14.36 14.62 7.23
CA LYS A 443 -13.18 14.36 6.39
C LYS A 443 -13.41 14.79 4.94
N MET A 444 -14.59 14.52 4.38
CA MET A 444 -14.97 14.96 3.03
C MET A 444 -14.97 16.49 2.92
N GLN A 445 -15.54 17.20 3.90
CA GLN A 445 -15.51 18.68 3.94
C GLN A 445 -14.09 19.23 3.99
N GLN A 446 -13.23 18.66 4.82
CA GLN A 446 -11.83 19.07 4.92
C GLN A 446 -11.07 18.85 3.60
N GLN A 447 -11.32 17.72 2.92
CA GLN A 447 -10.72 17.49 1.60
C GLN A 447 -11.32 18.40 0.53
N ALA A 448 -12.61 18.74 0.60
CA ALA A 448 -13.20 19.72 -0.30
C ALA A 448 -12.53 21.10 -0.14
N CYS A 449 -12.29 21.55 1.10
CA CYS A 449 -11.52 22.78 1.34
C CYS A 449 -10.09 22.69 0.80
N SER A 450 -9.41 21.56 1.02
CA SER A 450 -8.04 21.34 0.55
C SER A 450 -7.96 21.31 -0.98
N ALA A 451 -8.96 20.72 -1.64
CA ALA A 451 -9.08 20.70 -3.09
C ALA A 451 -9.38 22.11 -3.65
N THR A 452 -10.24 22.88 -2.98
CA THR A 452 -10.46 24.30 -3.29
C THR A 452 -9.16 25.09 -3.21
N ALA A 453 -8.36 24.90 -2.16
CA ALA A 453 -7.06 25.54 -2.03
C ALA A 453 -6.11 25.19 -3.19
N ALA A 454 -6.06 23.91 -3.59
CA ALA A 454 -5.21 23.44 -4.67
C ALA A 454 -5.59 24.05 -6.03
N ILE A 455 -6.87 24.11 -6.39
CA ILE A 455 -7.31 24.69 -7.67
C ILE A 455 -7.11 26.22 -7.74
N LEU A 456 -6.99 26.89 -6.59
CA LEU A 456 -6.74 28.33 -6.52
C LEU A 456 -5.26 28.69 -6.81
N ARG A 457 -4.34 27.72 -6.85
CA ARG A 457 -2.93 27.96 -7.23
C ARG A 457 -2.72 28.31 -8.71
N GLY A 458 -3.77 28.27 -9.53
CA GLY A 458 -3.69 28.58 -10.96
C GLY A 458 -3.94 30.04 -11.30
N PRO A 459 -3.95 30.37 -12.62
CA PRO A 459 -4.31 31.69 -13.12
C PRO A 459 -5.66 32.19 -12.58
N PRO A 460 -5.93 33.50 -12.61
CA PRO A 460 -7.10 34.04 -11.94
C PRO A 460 -8.37 33.62 -12.70
N PHE A 461 -9.49 33.46 -11.99
CA PHE A 461 -10.76 33.10 -12.62
C PHE A 461 -11.32 34.25 -13.46
N THR A 462 -11.00 35.48 -13.07
CA THR A 462 -11.35 36.69 -13.79
C THR A 462 -10.18 37.66 -13.72
N GLU A 463 -10.04 38.51 -14.72
CA GLU A 463 -9.03 39.57 -14.72
C GLU A 463 -9.46 40.79 -13.88
N LYS A 464 -10.68 40.79 -13.33
CA LYS A 464 -11.25 41.90 -12.58
C LYS A 464 -10.63 42.02 -11.18
N PRO A 465 -10.61 43.24 -10.59
CA PRO A 465 -10.18 43.46 -9.22
C PRO A 465 -11.06 42.71 -8.22
N PHE A 466 -10.47 42.32 -7.09
CA PHE A 466 -11.19 41.69 -5.98
C PHE A 466 -12.22 42.66 -5.41
N THR A 467 -13.50 42.33 -5.56
CA THR A 467 -14.57 43.03 -4.83
C THR A 467 -14.94 42.24 -3.57
N ALA A 468 -15.61 42.88 -2.62
CA ALA A 468 -16.15 42.18 -1.43
C ALA A 468 -17.13 41.04 -1.79
N GLU A 469 -17.64 41.02 -3.03
CA GLU A 469 -18.54 40.01 -3.56
C GLU A 469 -17.81 38.90 -4.35
N ASP A 470 -16.49 38.96 -4.46
CA ASP A 470 -15.74 37.94 -5.19
C ASP A 470 -15.95 36.55 -4.56
N PRO A 471 -16.27 35.52 -5.36
CA PRO A 471 -16.56 34.19 -4.84
C PRO A 471 -15.45 33.60 -3.96
N VAL A 472 -14.18 33.87 -4.27
CA VAL A 472 -13.02 33.39 -3.50
C VAL A 472 -12.98 34.08 -2.14
N LEU A 473 -13.13 35.40 -2.10
CA LEU A 473 -13.16 36.15 -0.83
C LEU A 473 -14.38 35.77 0.03
N VAL A 474 -15.56 35.62 -0.58
CA VAL A 474 -16.77 35.19 0.11
C VAL A 474 -16.58 33.79 0.71
N TRP A 475 -15.98 32.87 -0.03
CA TRP A 475 -15.66 31.53 0.47
C TRP A 475 -14.67 31.57 1.64
N VAL A 476 -13.58 32.34 1.55
CA VAL A 476 -12.60 32.49 2.64
C VAL A 476 -13.25 33.09 3.89
N GLN A 477 -14.05 34.15 3.73
CA GLN A 477 -14.78 34.77 4.84
C GLN A 477 -15.76 33.81 5.52
N HIS A 478 -16.42 32.95 4.73
CA HIS A 478 -17.29 31.92 5.27
C HIS A 478 -16.50 30.87 6.06
N MET A 479 -15.38 30.38 5.52
CA MET A 479 -14.52 29.41 6.22
C MET A 479 -13.93 29.96 7.51
N ARG A 480 -13.56 31.27 7.55
CA ARG A 480 -13.07 31.94 8.76
C ARG A 480 -14.10 32.03 9.90
N LYS A 481 -15.40 31.87 9.59
CA LYS A 481 -16.48 31.83 10.59
C LYS A 481 -16.75 30.42 11.12
N SER A 482 -16.07 29.41 10.58
CA SER A 482 -16.19 28.02 11.03
C SER A 482 -15.58 27.82 12.41
N ASP A 483 -16.22 27.02 13.26
CA ASP A 483 -15.66 26.59 14.55
C ASP A 483 -14.45 25.63 14.37
N ARG A 484 -14.25 25.10 13.16
CA ARG A 484 -13.12 24.23 12.82
C ARG A 484 -11.90 25.04 12.39
N LYS A 485 -10.92 25.15 13.29
CA LYS A 485 -9.64 25.87 13.05
C LYS A 485 -8.90 25.40 11.80
N GLU A 486 -8.89 24.10 11.53
CA GLU A 486 -8.24 23.50 10.35
C GLU A 486 -8.76 24.09 9.04
N LEU A 487 -10.09 24.27 8.93
CA LEU A 487 -10.71 24.83 7.72
C LEU A 487 -10.36 26.32 7.56
N CYS A 488 -10.23 27.05 8.67
CA CYS A 488 -9.76 28.43 8.66
C CYS A 488 -8.32 28.51 8.13
N THR A 489 -7.42 27.66 8.63
CA THR A 489 -6.02 27.62 8.18
C THR A 489 -5.93 27.33 6.69
N ILE A 490 -6.61 26.28 6.20
CA ILE A 490 -6.62 25.92 4.78
C ILE A 490 -7.15 27.07 3.91
N ALA A 491 -8.20 27.77 4.35
CA ALA A 491 -8.79 28.86 3.58
C ALA A 491 -7.90 30.11 3.53
N VAL A 492 -7.17 30.41 4.60
CA VAL A 492 -6.19 31.51 4.61
C VAL A 492 -5.01 31.18 3.69
N GLU A 493 -4.43 29.99 3.82
CA GLU A 493 -3.37 29.53 2.92
C GLU A 493 -3.82 29.53 1.45
N ALA A 494 -5.05 29.11 1.18
CA ALA A 494 -5.62 29.15 -0.17
C ALA A 494 -5.65 30.55 -0.77
N LEU A 495 -5.96 31.58 0.04
CA LEU A 495 -5.97 32.97 -0.40
C LEU A 495 -4.54 33.45 -0.67
N GLU A 496 -3.60 33.12 0.20
CA GLU A 496 -2.18 33.46 0.01
C GLU A 496 -1.65 32.85 -1.30
N TYR A 497 -1.88 31.56 -1.52
CA TYR A 497 -1.49 30.89 -2.77
C TYR A 497 -2.17 31.50 -4.00
N TYR A 498 -3.43 31.90 -3.91
CA TYR A 498 -4.14 32.57 -5.00
C TYR A 498 -3.53 33.92 -5.32
N LEU A 499 -3.21 34.73 -4.31
CA LEU A 499 -2.58 36.04 -4.49
C LEU A 499 -1.16 35.89 -5.04
N ASP A 500 -0.39 34.93 -4.52
CA ASP A 500 0.97 34.65 -4.97
C ASP A 500 1.02 34.20 -6.44
N ALA A 501 0.13 33.31 -6.85
CA ALA A 501 0.02 32.88 -8.26
C ALA A 501 -0.38 34.03 -9.21
N ASN A 502 -0.91 35.13 -8.67
CA ASN A 502 -1.49 36.23 -9.42
C ASN A 502 -0.84 37.60 -9.12
N GLN A 503 0.36 37.64 -8.53
CA GLN A 503 1.10 38.88 -8.20
C GLN A 503 1.29 39.83 -9.39
N GLY A 504 1.34 39.30 -10.61
CA GLY A 504 1.45 40.09 -11.84
C GLY A 504 0.16 40.82 -12.25
N ASN A 505 -0.98 40.51 -11.63
CA ASN A 505 -2.25 41.18 -11.86
C ASN A 505 -2.44 42.30 -10.81
N VAL A 506 -2.00 43.50 -11.17
CA VAL A 506 -2.05 44.70 -10.31
C VAL A 506 -3.48 45.10 -9.94
N GLU A 507 -4.46 44.83 -10.79
CA GLU A 507 -5.88 45.09 -10.46
C GLU A 507 -6.40 44.10 -9.42
N LEU A 508 -5.95 42.85 -9.47
CA LEU A 508 -6.35 41.81 -8.52
C LEU A 508 -5.64 41.96 -7.16
N CYS A 509 -4.40 42.44 -7.12
CA CYS A 509 -3.64 42.56 -5.87
C CYS A 509 -3.95 43.83 -5.04
N ASN A 510 -4.42 44.90 -5.69
CA ASN A 510 -4.86 46.14 -5.02
C ASN A 510 -6.30 46.00 -4.50
#